data_AF-A0A7S2NGK9-F1
#
_entry.id   AF-A0A7S2NGK9-F1
#
_cell.length_a   1.000
_cell.length_b   1.000
_cell.length_c   1.000
_cell.angle_alpha   90.00
_cell.angle_beta   90.00
_cell.angle_gamma   90.00
#
_symmetry.space_group_name_H-M   'P 1'
#
loop_
_entity.id
_entity.type
_entity.pdbx_description
1 polymer ?
#
loop_
_entity_poly.entity_id
_entity_poly.type
_entity_poly.pdbx_seq_one_letter_code
_entity_poly.pdbx_strand_id
1 'polypeptide(L)'
;RPPLVAFRSELSYFVSQVLLYFQQDVIEAAHVRLLQVVEASAEFNEVLDAHEEFLATLASHCFLKAPELQSALMAALRLATVFCTSAGSGTAAPASSAEMRRLQFEFTGTVHSVLRMMTSMHRQGMHTHLSQLLLRLDYNGYFSGSTTD
;
A
#
# COMPACT_ATOMS: atom_id res chain seq x y z
N ARG A 1 15.30 10.12 18.53
CA ARG A 1 15.70 8.82 17.93
C ARG A 1 16.69 9.14 16.81
N PRO A 2 17.79 8.40 16.59
CA PRO A 2 18.69 8.71 15.49
C PRO A 2 17.93 8.69 14.15
N PRO A 3 18.16 9.66 13.24
CA PRO A 3 17.32 9.92 12.07
C PRO A 3 17.16 8.71 11.14
N LEU A 4 18.22 7.90 11.00
CA LEU A 4 18.21 6.65 10.23
C LEU A 4 17.22 5.61 10.78
N VAL A 5 17.13 5.48 12.10
CA VAL A 5 16.23 4.51 12.73
C VAL A 5 14.79 4.96 12.62
N ALA A 6 14.54 6.26 12.67
CA ALA A 6 13.21 6.82 12.45
C ALA A 6 12.72 6.57 11.01
N PHE A 7 13.53 6.90 10.01
CA PHE A 7 13.17 6.69 8.61
C PHE A 7 13.01 5.21 8.26
N ARG A 8 13.87 4.32 8.78
CA ARG A 8 13.69 2.87 8.64
C ARG A 8 12.35 2.40 9.21
N SER A 9 11.97 2.89 10.39
CA SER A 9 10.67 2.56 10.99
C SER A 9 9.50 3.04 10.15
N GLU A 10 9.61 4.23 9.56
CA GLU A 10 8.60 4.79 8.67
C GLU A 10 8.41 3.96 7.40
N LEU A 11 9.51 3.61 6.72
CA LEU A 11 9.51 2.72 5.56
C LEU A 11 8.90 1.36 5.90
N SER A 12 9.35 0.76 7.02
CA SER A 12 8.86 -0.53 7.50
C SER A 12 7.35 -0.48 7.78
N TYR A 13 6.86 0.61 8.38
CA TYR A 13 5.44 0.79 8.65
C TYR A 13 4.64 0.83 7.35
N PHE A 14 5.04 1.69 6.41
CA PHE A 14 4.37 1.83 5.11
C PHE A 14 4.29 0.49 4.36
N VAL A 15 5.43 -0.20 4.21
CA VAL A 15 5.49 -1.51 3.54
C VAL A 15 4.57 -2.52 4.23
N SER A 16 4.59 -2.56 5.56
CA SER A 16 3.75 -3.50 6.32
C SER A 16 2.26 -3.24 6.10
N GLN A 17 1.82 -1.97 6.15
CA GLN A 17 0.41 -1.62 5.96
C GLN A 17 -0.06 -1.94 4.53
N VAL A 18 0.79 -1.66 3.52
CA VAL A 18 0.48 -1.98 2.12
C VAL A 18 0.35 -3.49 1.93
N LEU A 19 1.27 -4.28 2.48
CA LEU A 19 1.23 -5.75 2.38
C LEU A 19 0.00 -6.32 3.09
N LEU A 20 -0.28 -5.87 4.32
CA LEU A 20 -1.43 -6.34 5.09
C LEU A 20 -2.75 -6.06 4.37
N TYR A 21 -2.90 -4.89 3.75
CA TYR A 21 -4.10 -4.59 2.97
C TYR A 21 -4.28 -5.57 1.80
N PHE A 22 -3.27 -5.72 0.94
CA PHE A 22 -3.43 -6.60 -0.23
C PHE A 22 -3.61 -8.07 0.17
N GLN A 23 -2.83 -8.56 1.13
CA GLN A 23 -2.88 -9.97 1.51
C GLN A 23 -4.12 -10.29 2.33
N GLN A 24 -4.36 -9.56 3.42
CA GLN A 24 -5.40 -9.92 4.39
C GLN A 24 -6.77 -9.34 4.04
N ASP A 25 -6.84 -8.05 3.68
CA ASP A 25 -8.14 -7.39 3.50
C ASP A 25 -8.75 -7.63 2.13
N VAL A 26 -7.89 -7.89 1.13
CA VAL A 26 -8.32 -8.06 -0.27
C VAL A 26 -8.26 -9.52 -0.68
N ILE A 27 -7.05 -10.11 -0.76
CA ILE A 27 -6.86 -11.42 -1.36
C ILE A 27 -7.48 -12.52 -0.48
N GLU A 28 -7.10 -12.59 0.79
CA GLU A 28 -7.60 -13.63 1.71
C GLU A 28 -9.11 -13.50 1.90
N ALA A 29 -9.61 -12.29 2.15
CA ALA A 29 -11.04 -12.05 2.34
C ALA A 29 -11.88 -12.45 1.11
N ALA A 30 -11.43 -12.10 -0.10
CA ALA A 30 -12.11 -12.48 -1.33
C ALA A 30 -12.03 -13.98 -1.59
N HIS A 31 -10.90 -14.61 -1.29
CA HIS A 31 -10.69 -16.05 -1.48
C HIS A 31 -11.56 -16.88 -0.52
N VAL A 32 -11.62 -16.50 0.77
CA VAL A 32 -12.50 -17.15 1.75
C VAL A 32 -13.96 -17.08 1.31
N ARG A 33 -14.41 -15.93 0.80
CA ARG A 33 -15.77 -15.78 0.26
C ARG A 33 -16.02 -16.68 -0.94
N LEU A 34 -15.06 -16.76 -1.88
CA LEU A 34 -15.16 -17.66 -3.03
C LEU A 34 -15.32 -19.11 -2.57
N LEU A 35 -14.47 -19.60 -1.67
CA LEU A 35 -14.53 -20.97 -1.17
C LEU A 35 -15.87 -21.27 -0.50
N GLN A 36 -16.41 -20.35 0.30
CA GLN A 36 -17.73 -20.52 0.93
C GLN A 36 -18.84 -20.70 -0.10
N VAL A 37 -18.82 -19.93 -1.20
CA VAL A 37 -19.81 -20.08 -2.26
C VAL A 37 -19.61 -21.41 -2.99
N VAL A 38 -18.37 -21.77 -3.32
CA VAL A 38 -18.05 -23.03 -4.03
C VAL A 38 -18.48 -24.26 -3.22
N GLU A 39 -18.25 -24.27 -1.91
CA GLU A 39 -18.63 -25.38 -1.02
C GLU A 39 -20.16 -25.50 -0.83
N ALA A 40 -20.88 -24.38 -0.90
CA ALA A 40 -22.33 -24.34 -0.75
C ALA A 40 -23.12 -24.53 -2.06
N SER A 41 -22.45 -24.35 -3.21
CA SER A 41 -23.09 -24.39 -4.53
C SER A 41 -23.46 -25.81 -4.94
N ALA A 42 -24.64 -25.95 -5.54
CA ALA A 42 -25.07 -27.21 -6.17
C ALA A 42 -24.96 -27.16 -7.70
N GLU A 43 -24.85 -25.96 -8.27
CA GLU A 43 -24.86 -25.71 -9.71
C GLU A 43 -23.55 -25.08 -10.18
N PHE A 44 -23.09 -25.46 -11.38
CA PHE A 44 -21.84 -24.95 -11.95
C PHE A 44 -21.88 -23.44 -12.20
N ASN A 45 -23.03 -22.88 -12.60
CA ASN A 45 -23.14 -21.44 -12.89
C ASN A 45 -22.93 -20.59 -11.64
N GLU A 46 -23.34 -21.06 -10.46
CA GLU A 46 -23.12 -20.34 -9.19
C GLU A 46 -21.62 -20.21 -8.89
N VAL A 47 -20.86 -21.28 -9.17
CA VAL A 47 -19.39 -21.29 -9.04
C VAL A 47 -18.74 -20.36 -10.06
N LEU A 48 -19.23 -20.35 -11.31
CA LEU A 48 -18.73 -19.47 -12.37
C LEU A 48 -18.92 -17.99 -11.98
N ASP A 49 -20.14 -17.61 -11.57
CA ASP A 49 -20.48 -16.25 -11.18
C ASP A 49 -19.64 -15.79 -9.98
N ALA A 50 -19.46 -16.65 -8.98
CA ALA A 50 -18.63 -16.35 -7.81
C ALA A 50 -17.15 -16.14 -8.18
N HIS A 51 -16.62 -16.93 -9.11
CA HIS A 51 -15.26 -16.76 -9.60
C HIS A 51 -15.09 -15.47 -10.41
N GLU A 52 -16.06 -15.09 -11.23
CA GLU A 52 -16.06 -13.80 -11.93
C GLU A 52 -16.11 -12.62 -10.95
N GLU A 53 -16.95 -12.69 -9.91
CA GLU A 53 -17.01 -11.68 -8.84
C GLU A 53 -15.66 -11.58 -8.09
N PHE A 54 -15.03 -12.71 -7.80
CA PHE A 54 -13.70 -12.76 -7.17
C PHE A 54 -12.65 -12.02 -8.01
N LEU A 55 -12.55 -12.32 -9.32
CA LEU A 55 -11.60 -11.66 -10.20
C LEU A 55 -11.89 -10.15 -10.36
N ALA A 56 -13.17 -9.78 -10.48
CA ALA A 56 -13.57 -8.38 -10.56
C ALA A 56 -13.19 -7.62 -9.28
N THR A 57 -13.38 -8.25 -8.12
CA THR A 57 -12.99 -7.72 -6.81
C THR A 57 -11.48 -7.51 -6.73
N LEU A 58 -10.67 -8.51 -7.07
CA LEU A 58 -9.21 -8.38 -7.07
C LEU A 58 -8.73 -7.28 -8.03
N ALA A 59 -9.27 -7.23 -9.25
CA ALA A 59 -8.88 -6.22 -10.23
C ALA A 59 -9.17 -4.79 -9.76
N SER A 60 -10.27 -4.59 -9.03
CA SER A 60 -10.64 -3.30 -8.45
C SER A 60 -9.83 -2.97 -7.20
N HIS A 61 -9.79 -3.87 -6.22
CA HIS A 61 -9.27 -3.62 -4.88
C HIS A 61 -7.74 -3.69 -4.80
N CYS A 62 -7.09 -4.39 -5.74
CA CYS A 62 -5.64 -4.33 -5.95
C CYS A 62 -5.20 -3.15 -6.84
N PHE A 63 -6.12 -2.24 -7.18
CA PHE A 63 -5.87 -1.06 -8.00
C PHE A 63 -5.33 -1.36 -9.41
N LEU A 64 -5.62 -2.55 -9.97
CA LEU A 64 -5.14 -2.93 -11.30
C LEU A 64 -5.72 -2.04 -12.41
N LYS A 65 -6.86 -1.38 -12.14
CA LYS A 65 -7.51 -0.41 -13.03
C LYS A 65 -7.11 1.05 -12.76
N ALA A 66 -6.20 1.30 -11.83
CA ALA A 66 -5.75 2.65 -11.45
C ALA A 66 -4.22 2.77 -11.61
N PRO A 67 -3.72 2.90 -12.86
CA PRO A 67 -2.29 2.81 -13.16
C PRO A 67 -1.45 3.91 -12.49
N GLU A 68 -2.01 5.11 -12.32
CA GLU A 68 -1.33 6.22 -11.64
C GLU A 68 -1.09 5.91 -10.14
N LEU A 69 -2.11 5.39 -9.46
CA LEU A 69 -2.01 4.99 -8.05
C LEU A 69 -1.04 3.82 -7.88
N GLN A 70 -1.12 2.82 -8.77
CA GLN A 70 -0.21 1.68 -8.76
C GLN A 70 1.25 2.13 -8.97
N SER A 71 1.48 3.02 -9.94
CA SER A 71 2.81 3.57 -10.22
C SER A 71 3.38 4.29 -8.99
N ALA A 72 2.58 5.11 -8.31
CA ALA A 72 3.01 5.83 -7.11
C ALA A 72 3.29 4.89 -5.93
N LEU A 73 2.43 3.89 -5.69
CA LEU A 73 2.67 2.86 -4.67
C LEU A 73 3.97 2.10 -4.95
N MET A 74 4.18 1.67 -6.19
CA MET A 74 5.41 0.99 -6.60
C MET A 74 6.64 1.90 -6.47
N ALA A 75 6.52 3.19 -6.74
CA ALA A 75 7.61 4.14 -6.54
C ALA A 75 8.00 4.23 -5.04
N ALA A 76 7.02 4.32 -4.14
CA ALA A 76 7.26 4.33 -2.69
C ALA A 76 7.94 3.03 -2.21
N LEU A 77 7.49 1.86 -2.69
CA LEU A 77 8.11 0.58 -2.38
C LEU A 77 9.55 0.47 -2.94
N ARG A 78 9.80 1.00 -4.14
CA ARG A 78 11.16 1.06 -4.72
C ARG A 78 12.10 1.90 -3.87
N LEU A 79 11.63 3.03 -3.35
CA LEU A 79 12.43 3.87 -2.43
C LEU A 79 12.81 3.10 -1.15
N ALA A 80 11.88 2.29 -0.60
CA ALA A 80 12.20 1.40 0.51
C ALA A 80 13.28 0.37 0.13
N THR A 81 13.22 -0.21 -1.07
CA THR A 81 14.26 -1.13 -1.57
C THR A 81 15.62 -0.45 -1.73
N VAL A 82 15.66 0.76 -2.31
CA VAL A 82 16.89 1.55 -2.48
C VAL A 82 17.51 1.89 -1.12
N PHE A 83 16.67 2.21 -0.12
CA PHE A 83 17.13 2.39 1.25
C PHE A 83 17.76 1.10 1.83
N CYS A 84 17.12 -0.06 1.64
CA CYS A 84 17.65 -1.33 2.13
C CYS A 84 19.00 -1.72 1.47
N THR A 85 19.14 -1.51 0.16
CA THR A 85 20.38 -1.85 -0.56
C THR A 85 21.52 -0.89 -0.22
N SER A 86 21.23 0.41 -0.05
CA SER A 86 22.22 1.39 0.38
C SER A 86 22.64 1.21 1.85
N ALA A 87 21.76 0.73 2.73
CA ALA A 87 22.07 0.46 4.12
C ALA A 87 22.78 -0.90 4.35
N GLY A 88 22.58 -1.89 3.46
CA GLY A 88 23.12 -3.24 3.60
C GLY A 88 24.52 -3.46 3.02
N SER A 89 25.08 -2.49 2.29
CA SER A 89 26.32 -2.63 1.53
C SER A 89 27.62 -2.62 2.35
N GLY A 90 27.55 -2.57 3.68
CA GLY A 90 28.71 -2.76 4.58
C GLY A 90 29.81 -1.70 4.50
N THR A 91 29.72 -0.73 3.59
CA THR A 91 30.58 0.45 3.61
C THR A 91 30.07 1.35 4.72
N ALA A 92 30.85 1.45 5.79
CA ALA A 92 30.60 2.29 6.96
C ALA A 92 30.73 3.80 6.66
N ALA A 93 30.22 4.24 5.51
CA ALA A 93 29.80 5.62 5.33
C ALA A 93 28.28 5.57 5.32
N PRO A 94 27.58 6.28 6.22
CA PRO A 94 26.14 6.44 6.03
C PRO A 94 25.95 6.92 4.59
N ALA A 95 25.05 6.30 3.82
CA ALA A 95 24.51 6.92 2.62
C ALA A 95 24.45 8.42 2.91
N SER A 96 25.22 9.21 2.15
CA SER A 96 25.66 10.55 2.61
C SER A 96 24.49 11.25 3.27
N SER A 97 24.68 11.96 4.39
CA SER A 97 23.52 12.56 5.10
C SER A 97 22.60 13.37 4.16
N ALA A 98 23.12 13.85 3.03
CA ALA A 98 22.39 14.40 1.90
C ALA A 98 21.54 13.37 1.10
N GLU A 99 22.10 12.24 0.66
CA GLU A 99 21.37 11.15 -0.01
C GLU A 99 20.25 10.58 0.86
N MET A 100 20.52 10.38 2.15
CA MET A 100 19.51 9.93 3.11
C MET A 100 18.34 10.92 3.21
N ARG A 101 18.65 12.21 3.33
CA ARG A 101 17.63 13.28 3.36
C ARG A 101 16.85 13.34 2.06
N ARG A 102 17.52 13.15 0.93
CA ARG A 102 16.89 13.10 -0.40
C ARG A 102 15.90 11.94 -0.50
N LEU A 103 16.31 10.72 -0.13
CA LEU A 103 15.42 9.55 -0.13
C LEU A 103 14.23 9.74 0.79
N GLN A 104 14.43 10.31 1.98
CA GLN A 104 13.35 10.61 2.90
C GLN A 104 12.36 11.62 2.31
N PHE A 105 12.85 12.70 1.69
CA PHE A 105 12.01 13.70 1.04
C PHE A 105 11.21 13.11 -0.13
N GLU A 106 11.87 12.35 -1.01
CA GLU A 106 11.23 11.67 -2.14
C GLU A 106 10.17 10.66 -1.66
N PHE A 107 10.46 9.90 -0.61
CA PHE A 107 9.52 8.94 -0.02
C PHE A 107 8.29 9.64 0.55
N THR A 108 8.50 10.65 1.39
CA THR A 108 7.43 11.44 2.02
C THR A 108 6.51 12.03 0.96
N GLY A 109 7.07 12.70 -0.05
CA GLY A 109 6.30 13.28 -1.15
C GLY A 109 5.53 12.24 -1.97
N THR A 110 6.10 11.04 -2.17
CA THR A 110 5.42 9.95 -2.86
C THR A 110 4.24 9.41 -2.04
N VAL A 111 4.42 9.21 -0.72
CA VAL A 111 3.36 8.76 0.18
C VAL A 111 2.22 9.78 0.25
N HIS A 112 2.53 11.08 0.35
CA HIS A 112 1.50 12.13 0.28
C HIS A 112 0.74 12.11 -1.04
N SER A 113 1.43 11.87 -2.15
CA SER A 113 0.78 11.73 -3.45
C SER A 113 -0.20 10.55 -3.46
N VAL A 114 0.23 9.37 -2.97
CA VAL A 114 -0.61 8.17 -2.81
C VAL A 114 -1.86 8.49 -1.98
N LEU A 115 -1.69 9.08 -0.79
CA LEU A 115 -2.80 9.42 0.10
C LEU A 115 -3.79 10.39 -0.56
N ARG A 116 -3.31 11.38 -1.29
CA ARG A 116 -4.14 12.35 -2.01
C ARG A 116 -4.92 11.69 -3.15
N MET A 117 -4.28 10.82 -3.94
CA MET A 117 -4.96 10.06 -5.00
C MET A 117 -6.06 9.17 -4.42
N MET A 118 -5.74 8.40 -3.38
CA MET A 118 -6.70 7.54 -2.69
C MET A 118 -7.86 8.34 -2.10
N THR A 119 -7.59 9.49 -1.49
CA THR A 119 -8.62 10.40 -0.95
C THR A 119 -9.52 10.95 -2.06
N SER A 120 -8.95 11.35 -3.20
CA SER A 120 -9.71 11.80 -4.36
C SER A 120 -10.63 10.70 -4.90
N MET A 121 -10.10 9.50 -5.08
CA MET A 121 -10.85 8.33 -5.56
C MET A 121 -11.97 7.94 -4.58
N HIS A 122 -11.72 8.06 -3.27
CA HIS A 122 -12.73 7.83 -2.25
C HIS A 122 -13.87 8.86 -2.34
N ARG A 123 -13.54 10.15 -2.49
CA ARG A 123 -14.54 11.24 -2.64
C ARG A 123 -15.39 11.11 -3.90
N GLN A 124 -14.84 10.54 -4.97
CA GLN A 124 -15.56 10.25 -6.20
C GLN A 124 -16.48 9.03 -6.09
N GLY A 125 -16.52 8.37 -4.92
CA GLY A 125 -17.32 7.16 -4.69
C GLY A 125 -16.80 5.92 -5.43
N MET A 126 -15.63 6.01 -6.07
CA MET A 126 -15.13 4.95 -6.95
C MET A 126 -14.65 3.72 -6.16
N HIS A 127 -14.36 3.86 -4.87
CA HIS A 127 -13.89 2.75 -4.03
C HIS A 127 -14.16 3.01 -2.53
N THR A 128 -15.29 2.54 -2.00
CA THR A 128 -15.57 2.54 -0.55
C THR A 128 -14.51 1.80 0.26
N HIS A 129 -13.86 0.79 -0.33
CA HIS A 129 -12.81 -0.02 0.28
C HIS A 129 -11.46 0.72 0.44
N LEU A 130 -11.24 1.83 -0.27
CA LEU A 130 -10.04 2.68 -0.07
C LEU A 130 -9.96 3.27 1.33
N SER A 131 -11.11 3.46 1.98
CA SER A 131 -11.18 4.00 3.35
C SER A 131 -10.39 3.17 4.35
N GLN A 132 -10.30 1.85 4.17
CA GLN A 132 -9.59 0.96 5.09
C GLN A 132 -8.08 1.13 4.98
N LEU A 133 -7.52 1.12 3.77
CA LEU A 133 -6.09 1.37 3.57
C LEU A 133 -5.71 2.82 3.90
N LEU A 134 -6.55 3.80 3.55
CA LEU A 134 -6.35 5.21 3.94
C LEU A 134 -6.25 5.36 5.46
N LEU A 135 -7.19 4.76 6.21
CA LEU A 135 -7.21 4.85 7.67
C LEU A 135 -6.00 4.14 8.28
N ARG A 136 -5.55 3.02 7.71
CA ARG A 136 -4.36 2.28 8.19
C ARG A 136 -3.08 3.04 7.88
N LEU A 137 -2.93 3.57 6.68
CA LEU A 137 -1.74 4.32 6.29
C LEU A 137 -1.63 5.63 7.06
N ASP A 138 -2.72 6.40 7.13
CA ASP A 138 -2.74 7.73 7.77
C ASP A 138 -3.43 7.72 9.14
N TYR A 139 -3.29 6.62 9.89
CA TYR A 139 -3.84 6.51 11.23
C TYR A 139 -3.31 7.66 12.11
N ASN A 140 -4.22 8.46 12.69
CA ASN A 140 -3.90 9.67 13.44
C ASN A 140 -3.04 10.71 12.69
N GLY A 141 -3.11 10.74 11.36
CA GLY A 141 -2.31 11.66 10.57
C GLY A 141 -0.82 11.34 10.62
N TYR A 142 -0.45 10.06 10.74
CA TYR A 142 0.95 9.64 10.82
C TYR A 142 1.81 10.21 9.68
N PHE A 143 1.26 10.29 8.47
CA PHE A 143 1.92 10.91 7.32
C PHE A 143 1.41 12.31 7.03
N SER A 144 0.13 12.62 7.23
CA SER A 144 -0.40 13.97 6.95
C SER A 144 0.01 15.01 8.01
N GLY A 145 0.11 14.62 9.27
CA GLY A 145 0.44 15.46 10.42
C GLY A 145 1.94 15.78 10.58
N SER A 146 2.84 15.06 9.90
CA SER A 146 4.27 15.37 9.86
C SER A 146 4.62 16.65 9.06
N THR A 147 3.60 17.37 8.56
CA THR A 147 3.75 18.65 7.83
C THR A 147 3.74 19.87 8.76
N THR A 148 3.95 19.70 10.07
CA THR A 148 4.10 20.82 11.01
C THR A 148 5.47 20.72 11.67
N ASP A 149 6.49 21.22 10.97
CA ASP A 149 7.68 21.93 11.50
C ASP A 149 8.59 22.39 10.34
#